data_AF-A0A8J7YK15-F1
#
_entry.id   AF-A0A8J7YK15-F1
#
_cell.length_a   1.000
_cell.length_b   1.000
_cell.length_c   1.000
_cell.angle_alpha   90.00
_cell.angle_beta   90.00
_cell.angle_gamma   90.00
#
_symmetry.space_group_name_H-M   'P 1'
#
loop_
_entity.id
_entity.type
_entity.pdbx_description
1 polymer ?
#
loop_
_entity_poly.entity_id
_entity_poly.type
_entity_poly.pdbx_seq_one_letter_code
_entity_poly.pdbx_strand_id
1 'polypeptide(L)'
;MAYRRRRFLVAIAAAAAGSAGCTSGEQSQGTADGPPTPQRNRLQVNVTYDEPGVEYIDANDTVRYTAGHRREGTQRTAVSSVVDFETWAYPRAAEVGAERVEASLKQRLSRELGPGVSVGYQQVDGGRETWEIIVFLTTTEDRNGSVVITPTVGAEQVAAETPRRVAVRLTVDSHEFRAEYPVRIEAVTQVRS
;
A
#
# COMPACT_ATOMS: atom_id res chain seq x y z
N MET A 1 -3.44 1.48 -24.16
CA MET A 1 -3.93 0.59 -23.08
C MET A 1 -4.11 1.43 -21.82
N ALA A 2 -5.33 1.55 -21.31
CA ALA A 2 -5.62 2.38 -20.13
C ALA A 2 -5.42 1.57 -18.85
N TYR A 3 -4.36 1.88 -18.10
CA TYR A 3 -4.12 1.30 -16.78
C TYR A 3 -5.13 1.91 -15.78
N ARG A 4 -6.15 1.15 -15.39
CA ARG A 4 -7.07 1.55 -14.30
C ARG A 4 -6.30 1.50 -12.98
N ARG A 5 -5.74 2.63 -12.55
CA ARG A 5 -5.26 2.82 -11.17
C ARG A 5 -6.48 2.80 -10.25
N ARG A 6 -6.71 1.67 -9.56
CA ARG A 6 -7.70 1.60 -8.47
C ARG A 6 -7.02 2.07 -7.19
N ARG A 7 -7.25 3.32 -6.81
CA ARG A 7 -7.00 3.81 -5.45
C ARG A 7 -8.12 3.27 -4.57
N PHE A 8 -7.83 2.32 -3.70
CA PHE A 8 -8.73 1.95 -2.60
C PHE A 8 -8.20 2.61 -1.33
N LEU A 9 -8.79 3.75 -0.98
CA LEU A 9 -8.77 4.24 0.40
C LEU A 9 -9.82 3.43 1.15
N VAL A 10 -9.39 2.49 1.98
CA VAL A 10 -10.30 1.79 2.90
C VAL A 10 -10.37 2.64 4.17
N ALA A 11 -11.48 3.36 4.35
CA ALA A 11 -11.82 3.96 5.62
C ALA A 11 -12.45 2.88 6.51
N ILE A 12 -11.72 2.41 7.52
CA ILE A 12 -12.26 1.48 8.52
C ILE A 12 -12.93 2.30 9.61
N ALA A 13 -14.27 2.29 9.64
CA ALA A 13 -15.04 2.76 10.78
C ALA A 13 -15.05 1.65 11.84
N ALA A 14 -14.36 1.87 12.96
CA ALA A 14 -14.37 0.96 14.09
C ALA A 14 -15.73 1.07 14.81
N ALA A 15 -16.61 0.08 14.61
CA ALA A 15 -17.80 -0.11 15.44
C ALA A 15 -17.47 -1.12 16.55
N ALA A 16 -17.32 -0.62 17.78
CA ALA A 16 -17.25 -1.47 18.96
C ALA A 16 -18.66 -1.97 19.32
N ALA A 17 -18.91 -3.26 19.18
CA ALA A 17 -20.07 -3.93 19.75
C ALA A 17 -19.59 -5.12 20.58
N GLY A 18 -19.76 -5.01 21.90
CA GLY A 18 -19.53 -6.10 22.82
C GLY A 18 -20.66 -7.13 22.76
N SER A 19 -20.30 -8.40 22.85
CA SER A 19 -21.24 -9.46 23.18
C SER A 19 -20.52 -10.54 23.99
N ALA A 20 -21.09 -10.84 25.16
CA ALA A 20 -20.86 -12.05 25.90
C ALA A 20 -21.71 -13.19 25.30
N GLY A 21 -21.18 -14.40 25.23
CA GLY A 21 -21.94 -15.60 24.87
C GLY A 21 -21.03 -16.80 24.56
N CYS A 22 -21.03 -17.81 25.44
CA CYS A 22 -20.31 -19.06 25.28
C CYS A 22 -21.06 -20.04 24.35
N THR A 23 -20.37 -20.70 23.42
CA THR A 23 -20.68 -22.07 22.97
C THR A 23 -19.43 -22.80 22.45
N SER A 24 -19.45 -24.11 22.64
CA SER A 24 -18.34 -25.05 22.54
C SER A 24 -18.07 -25.55 21.12
N GLY A 25 -16.78 -25.80 20.83
CA GLY A 25 -16.32 -26.98 20.10
C GLY A 25 -16.23 -26.92 18.59
N GLU A 26 -15.09 -26.43 18.07
CA GLU A 26 -14.43 -27.05 16.91
C GLU A 26 -12.93 -26.76 17.01
N GLN A 27 -12.09 -27.76 16.74
CA GLN A 27 -10.63 -27.69 16.90
C GLN A 27 -10.06 -26.62 15.95
N SER A 28 -9.86 -25.43 16.50
CA SER A 28 -9.15 -24.32 15.88
C SER A 28 -7.68 -24.72 15.72
N GLN A 29 -7.27 -24.98 14.47
CA GLN A 29 -5.87 -25.08 14.11
C GLN A 29 -5.19 -23.74 14.39
N GLY A 30 -4.52 -23.67 15.54
CA GLY A 30 -3.39 -22.78 15.84
C GLY A 30 -3.46 -21.35 15.29
N THR A 31 -4.31 -20.51 15.86
CA THR A 31 -4.16 -19.06 15.72
C THR A 31 -3.02 -18.61 16.64
N ALA A 32 -1.81 -18.51 16.09
CA ALA A 32 -0.76 -17.74 16.73
C ALA A 32 -1.27 -16.29 16.88
N ASP A 33 -1.31 -15.80 18.11
CA ASP A 33 -1.73 -14.46 18.51
C ASP A 33 -0.97 -13.38 17.75
N GLY A 34 -1.70 -12.62 16.92
CA GLY A 34 -1.23 -11.39 16.29
C GLY A 34 -1.03 -11.47 14.77
N PRO A 35 -1.02 -10.31 14.09
CA PRO A 35 -0.74 -10.27 12.66
C PRO A 35 0.65 -10.86 12.37
N PRO A 36 0.81 -11.60 11.26
CA PRO A 36 2.09 -12.16 10.87
C PRO A 36 3.14 -11.04 10.73
N THR A 37 4.34 -11.27 11.26
CA THR A 37 5.42 -10.27 11.20
C THR A 37 6.31 -10.50 9.97
N PRO A 38 6.65 -9.47 9.18
CA PRO A 38 7.60 -9.60 8.07
C PRO A 38 8.94 -10.18 8.52
N GLN A 39 9.46 -11.14 7.75
CA GLN A 39 10.66 -11.88 8.12
C GLN A 39 11.86 -11.56 7.24
N ARG A 40 11.66 -11.04 6.02
CA ARG A 40 12.78 -10.73 5.12
C ARG A 40 13.47 -9.42 5.49
N ASN A 41 14.73 -9.37 5.11
CA ASN A 41 15.55 -8.16 5.22
C ASN A 41 15.03 -7.03 4.31
N ARG A 42 15.73 -5.89 4.38
CA ARG A 42 15.43 -4.67 3.64
C ARG A 42 15.34 -4.89 2.13
N LEU A 43 14.34 -4.28 1.51
CA LEU A 43 14.24 -4.10 0.05
C LEU A 43 14.76 -2.70 -0.32
N GLN A 44 15.60 -2.60 -1.36
CA GLN A 44 16.09 -1.31 -1.86
C GLN A 44 15.43 -0.99 -3.19
N VAL A 45 15.02 0.27 -3.36
CA VAL A 45 14.34 0.76 -4.55
C VAL A 45 14.96 2.08 -4.96
N ASN A 46 15.37 2.18 -6.23
CA ASN A 46 15.82 3.43 -6.82
C ASN A 46 14.85 3.77 -7.95
N VAL A 47 14.33 5.00 -7.95
CA VAL A 47 13.45 5.52 -8.98
C VAL A 47 13.91 6.90 -9.43
N THR A 48 13.91 7.13 -10.73
CA THR A 48 14.17 8.43 -11.34
C THR A 48 12.91 8.86 -12.07
N TYR A 49 12.46 10.09 -11.82
CA TYR A 49 11.35 10.71 -12.50
C TYR A 49 11.88 11.60 -13.61
N ASP A 50 11.73 11.11 -14.83
CA ASP A 50 11.98 11.82 -16.10
C ASP A 50 10.67 12.03 -16.90
N GLU A 51 9.53 11.73 -16.28
CA GLU A 51 8.22 11.81 -16.93
C GLU A 51 7.81 13.27 -17.18
N PRO A 52 7.22 13.57 -18.36
CA PRO A 52 6.68 14.90 -18.62
C PRO A 52 5.57 15.22 -17.62
N GLY A 53 5.74 16.32 -16.89
CA GLY A 53 4.77 16.78 -15.89
C GLY A 53 5.15 16.49 -14.44
N VAL A 54 6.41 16.16 -14.16
CA VAL A 54 7.07 16.36 -12.86
C VAL A 54 8.33 17.18 -13.12
N GLU A 55 8.49 18.30 -12.42
CA GLU A 55 9.64 19.20 -12.58
C GLU A 55 10.01 19.74 -11.20
N TYR A 56 11.28 19.65 -10.85
CA TYR A 56 11.82 20.26 -9.64
C TYR A 56 12.18 21.73 -9.91
N ILE A 57 11.89 22.61 -8.94
CA ILE A 57 12.12 24.05 -9.02
C ILE A 57 13.10 24.44 -7.92
N ASP A 58 14.38 24.57 -8.29
CA ASP A 58 15.49 24.90 -7.37
C ASP A 58 15.25 26.17 -6.54
N ALA A 59 14.59 27.18 -7.13
CA ALA A 59 14.46 28.50 -6.53
C ALA A 59 13.74 28.50 -5.18
N ASN A 60 12.90 27.50 -4.91
CA ASN A 60 12.09 27.42 -3.70
C ASN A 60 11.91 26.00 -3.15
N ASP A 61 12.72 25.03 -3.60
CA ASP A 61 12.62 23.62 -3.18
C ASP A 61 11.20 23.06 -3.33
N THR A 62 10.61 23.29 -4.51
CA THR A 62 9.27 22.79 -4.83
C THR A 62 9.28 21.86 -6.02
N VAL A 63 8.24 21.03 -6.12
CA VAL A 63 7.96 20.23 -7.29
C VAL A 63 6.65 20.69 -7.92
N ARG A 64 6.72 20.97 -9.22
CA ARG A 64 5.56 21.12 -10.08
C ARG A 64 5.19 19.75 -10.62
N TYR A 65 3.95 19.32 -10.41
CA TYR A 65 3.49 18.02 -10.89
C TYR A 65 2.08 18.07 -11.47
N THR A 66 1.74 17.11 -12.34
CA THR A 66 0.38 16.93 -12.85
C THR A 66 -0.52 16.34 -11.76
N ALA A 67 -1.31 17.19 -11.10
CA ALA A 67 -2.22 16.80 -10.03
C ALA A 67 -3.51 16.14 -10.54
N GLY A 68 -3.89 16.43 -11.78
CA GLY A 68 -5.11 15.89 -12.36
C GLY A 68 -5.29 16.28 -13.81
N HIS A 69 -6.48 16.02 -14.33
CA HIS A 69 -6.87 16.49 -15.65
C HIS A 69 -8.27 17.08 -15.57
N ARG A 70 -8.44 18.27 -16.14
CA ARG A 70 -9.74 18.88 -16.35
C ARG A 70 -10.28 18.43 -17.70
N ARG A 71 -11.58 18.11 -17.74
CA ARG A 71 -12.27 17.76 -18.97
C ARG A 71 -13.24 18.87 -19.35
N GLU A 72 -13.08 19.38 -20.55
CA GLU A 72 -13.97 20.38 -21.16
C GLU A 72 -14.43 19.80 -22.51
N GLY A 73 -15.67 19.30 -22.55
CA GLY A 73 -16.19 18.52 -23.68
C GLY A 73 -15.39 17.23 -23.94
N THR A 74 -14.77 17.12 -25.10
CA THR A 74 -13.88 16.01 -25.49
C THR A 74 -12.40 16.28 -25.17
N GLN A 75 -12.03 17.51 -24.83
CA GLN A 75 -10.66 17.88 -24.53
C GLN A 75 -10.29 17.56 -23.09
N ARG A 76 -9.06 17.09 -22.89
CA ARG A 76 -8.48 16.77 -21.59
C ARG A 76 -7.19 17.57 -21.41
N THR A 77 -7.18 18.44 -20.41
CA THR A 77 -6.04 19.33 -20.12
C THR A 77 -5.44 18.95 -18.78
N ALA A 78 -4.11 18.81 -18.71
CA ALA A 78 -3.41 18.57 -17.46
C ALA A 78 -3.58 19.78 -16.52
N VAL A 79 -3.86 19.49 -15.24
CA VAL A 79 -3.88 20.51 -14.18
C VAL A 79 -2.65 20.28 -13.33
N SER A 80 -1.78 21.29 -13.30
CA SER A 80 -0.55 21.26 -12.52
C SER A 80 -0.77 21.83 -11.11
N SER A 81 0.00 21.33 -10.16
CA SER A 81 0.12 21.86 -8.80
C SER A 81 1.59 22.04 -8.45
N VAL A 82 1.89 22.91 -7.49
CA VAL A 82 3.24 23.14 -6.96
C VAL A 82 3.18 22.99 -5.45
N VAL A 83 4.08 22.19 -4.89
CA VAL A 83 4.20 21.93 -3.44
C VAL A 83 5.66 21.76 -3.07
N ASP A 84 6.00 21.90 -1.79
CA ASP A 84 7.34 21.60 -1.26
C ASP A 84 7.80 20.20 -1.69
N PHE A 85 9.08 20.05 -2.03
CA PHE A 85 9.61 18.81 -2.59
C PHE A 85 9.31 17.60 -1.69
N GLU A 86 9.59 17.70 -0.40
CA GLU A 86 9.32 16.61 0.55
C GLU A 86 7.83 16.29 0.68
N THR A 87 6.96 17.30 0.65
CA THR A 87 5.49 17.11 0.70
C THR A 87 5.01 16.24 -0.48
N TRP A 88 5.65 16.39 -1.64
CA TRP A 88 5.40 15.52 -2.79
C TRP A 88 6.15 14.19 -2.71
N ALA A 89 7.40 14.19 -2.25
CA ALA A 89 8.30 13.04 -2.31
C ALA A 89 7.95 11.92 -1.32
N TYR A 90 7.52 12.25 -0.09
CA TYR A 90 7.15 11.25 0.92
C TYR A 90 6.04 10.28 0.46
N PRO A 91 4.84 10.73 0.07
CA PRO A 91 3.79 9.82 -0.40
C PRO A 91 4.20 9.10 -1.69
N ARG A 92 4.96 9.76 -2.58
CA ARG A 92 5.38 9.18 -3.85
C ARG A 92 6.39 8.05 -3.66
N ALA A 93 7.36 8.23 -2.78
CA ALA A 93 8.32 7.19 -2.43
C ALA A 93 7.65 6.02 -1.69
N ALA A 94 6.66 6.27 -0.82
CA ALA A 94 5.86 5.21 -0.19
C ALA A 94 5.06 4.39 -1.23
N GLU A 95 4.43 5.07 -2.21
CA GLU A 95 3.73 4.43 -3.33
C GLU A 95 4.64 3.52 -4.14
N VAL A 96 5.79 4.03 -4.59
CA VAL A 96 6.80 3.24 -5.32
C VAL A 96 7.32 2.07 -4.48
N GLY A 97 7.50 2.29 -3.18
CA GLY A 97 7.88 1.23 -2.24
C GLY A 97 6.85 0.11 -2.18
N ALA A 98 5.56 0.46 -2.07
CA ALA A 98 4.46 -0.51 -2.05
C ALA A 98 4.35 -1.30 -3.36
N GLU A 99 4.43 -0.62 -4.52
CA GLU A 99 4.44 -1.28 -5.83
C GLU A 99 5.61 -2.28 -5.94
N ARG A 100 6.79 -1.91 -5.43
CA ARG A 100 7.96 -2.78 -5.47
C ARG A 100 7.86 -3.96 -4.51
N VAL A 101 7.23 -3.79 -3.34
CA VAL A 101 6.90 -4.89 -2.43
C VAL A 101 5.93 -5.86 -3.10
N GLU A 102 4.86 -5.37 -3.75
CA GLU A 102 3.91 -6.21 -4.48
C GLU A 102 4.62 -7.03 -5.57
N ALA A 103 5.42 -6.36 -6.41
CA ALA A 103 6.19 -7.03 -7.46
C ALA A 103 7.16 -8.08 -6.89
N SER A 104 7.81 -7.77 -5.77
CA SER A 104 8.71 -8.69 -5.08
C SER A 104 7.97 -9.92 -4.53
N LEU A 105 6.77 -9.74 -3.97
CA LEU A 105 5.97 -10.85 -3.47
C LEU A 105 5.49 -11.74 -4.62
N LYS A 106 5.01 -11.18 -5.74
CA LYS A 106 4.62 -11.93 -6.94
C LYS A 106 5.77 -12.79 -7.46
N GLN A 107 6.94 -12.18 -7.56
CA GLN A 107 8.14 -12.87 -8.03
C GLN A 107 8.53 -14.03 -7.10
N ARG A 108 8.58 -13.79 -5.79
CA ARG A 108 9.08 -14.78 -4.80
C ARG A 108 8.10 -15.92 -4.56
N LEU A 109 6.81 -15.61 -4.53
CA LEU A 109 5.76 -16.62 -4.41
C LEU A 109 5.55 -17.38 -5.73
N SER A 110 6.24 -16.98 -6.80
CA SER A 110 6.18 -17.54 -8.16
C SER A 110 4.74 -17.62 -8.69
N ARG A 111 3.92 -16.62 -8.34
CA ARG A 111 2.49 -16.57 -8.62
C ARG A 111 1.99 -15.14 -8.56
N GLU A 112 0.87 -14.88 -9.24
CA GLU A 112 0.04 -13.73 -8.86
C GLU A 112 -0.41 -13.89 -7.41
N LEU A 113 -0.49 -12.79 -6.64
CA LEU A 113 -0.84 -12.85 -5.21
C LEU A 113 -2.22 -13.46 -4.94
N GLY A 114 -3.04 -13.59 -5.98
CA GLY A 114 -4.38 -14.14 -5.92
C GLY A 114 -5.37 -13.19 -5.25
N PRO A 115 -6.65 -13.55 -5.20
CA PRO A 115 -7.63 -12.77 -4.45
C PRO A 115 -7.26 -12.76 -2.95
N GLY A 116 -7.58 -11.65 -2.29
CA GLY A 116 -7.36 -11.50 -0.85
C GLY A 116 -5.94 -11.10 -0.45
N VAL A 117 -4.99 -10.90 -1.37
CA VAL A 117 -3.69 -10.33 -1.02
C VAL A 117 -3.49 -9.03 -1.80
N SER A 118 -3.18 -7.94 -1.10
CA SER A 118 -2.87 -6.65 -1.72
C SER A 118 -1.79 -5.90 -0.96
N VAL A 119 -1.15 -4.95 -1.62
CA VAL A 119 -0.15 -4.09 -0.99
C VAL A 119 -0.58 -2.64 -1.15
N GLY A 120 -0.49 -1.88 -0.07
CA GLY A 120 -0.80 -0.46 -0.05
C GLY A 120 0.22 0.30 0.78
N TYR A 121 -0.04 1.58 0.94
CA TYR A 121 0.72 2.47 1.80
C TYR A 121 -0.25 3.43 2.49
N GLN A 122 0.10 3.88 3.69
CA GLN A 122 -0.69 4.84 4.42
C GLN A 122 0.18 5.74 5.28
N GLN A 123 -0.38 6.89 5.67
CA GLN A 123 0.20 7.78 6.65
C GLN A 123 -0.25 7.34 8.05
N VAL A 124 0.70 7.22 8.97
CA VAL A 124 0.51 6.89 10.39
C VAL A 124 0.56 8.20 11.18
N ASP A 125 -0.30 8.41 12.17
CA ASP A 125 -0.23 9.54 13.11
C ASP A 125 -0.24 10.98 12.52
N GLY A 126 -0.59 11.16 11.25
CA GLY A 126 -0.74 12.46 10.59
C GLY A 126 0.55 13.27 10.39
N GLY A 127 1.72 12.75 10.79
CA GLY A 127 3.03 13.34 10.54
C GLY A 127 3.46 13.23 9.06
N ARG A 128 4.15 14.24 8.53
CA ARG A 128 4.58 14.25 7.11
C ARG A 128 5.51 13.07 6.74
N GLU A 129 6.27 12.59 7.71
CA GLU A 129 7.31 11.56 7.53
C GLU A 129 6.88 10.17 7.98
N THR A 130 5.68 10.05 8.55
CA THR A 130 5.19 8.82 9.15
C THR A 130 4.35 8.10 8.12
N TRP A 131 5.01 7.41 7.20
CA TRP A 131 4.36 6.52 6.23
C TRP A 131 4.78 5.08 6.47
N GLU A 132 3.89 4.16 6.15
CA GLU A 132 4.15 2.73 6.19
C GLU A 132 3.61 2.04 4.94
N ILE A 133 4.19 0.88 4.63
CA ILE A 133 3.70 -0.03 3.60
C ILE A 133 2.96 -1.17 4.29
N ILE A 134 1.79 -1.54 3.75
CA ILE A 134 0.93 -2.57 4.35
C ILE A 134 0.69 -3.67 3.33
N VAL A 135 0.92 -4.91 3.73
CA VAL A 135 0.46 -6.09 3.01
C VAL A 135 -0.83 -6.57 3.66
N PHE A 136 -1.94 -6.47 2.94
CA PHE A 136 -3.24 -6.91 3.42
C PHE A 136 -3.49 -8.37 3.04
N LEU A 137 -3.93 -9.15 4.03
CA LEU A 137 -4.49 -10.49 3.89
C LEU A 137 -6.00 -10.40 4.15
N THR A 138 -6.76 -10.20 3.09
CA THR A 138 -8.20 -9.93 3.14
C THR A 138 -9.03 -11.19 2.91
N THR A 139 -9.80 -11.56 3.93
CA THR A 139 -10.91 -12.52 3.81
C THR A 139 -12.20 -11.74 3.55
N THR A 140 -12.97 -12.15 2.55
CA THR A 140 -14.30 -11.57 2.29
C THR A 140 -15.38 -12.55 2.68
N GLU A 141 -16.34 -12.09 3.45
CA GLU A 141 -17.55 -12.82 3.81
C GLU A 141 -18.76 -12.25 3.08
N ASP A 142 -19.76 -13.08 2.82
CA ASP A 142 -21.08 -12.60 2.44
C ASP A 142 -21.85 -12.06 3.65
N ARG A 143 -23.07 -11.55 3.43
CA ARG A 143 -23.93 -11.01 4.49
C ARG A 143 -24.36 -12.05 5.53
N ASN A 144 -24.21 -13.34 5.23
CA ASN A 144 -24.55 -14.45 6.12
C ASN A 144 -23.32 -14.95 6.90
N GLY A 145 -22.16 -14.31 6.76
CA GLY A 145 -20.91 -14.73 7.38
C GLY A 145 -20.22 -15.90 6.67
N SER A 146 -20.67 -16.28 5.46
CA SER A 146 -19.99 -17.32 4.68
C SER A 146 -18.80 -16.72 3.96
N VAL A 147 -17.62 -17.33 4.12
CA VAL A 147 -16.40 -16.89 3.45
C VAL A 147 -16.51 -17.12 1.94
N VAL A 148 -16.43 -16.04 1.17
CA VAL A 148 -16.49 -16.04 -0.31
C VAL A 148 -15.15 -15.76 -0.96
N ILE A 149 -14.20 -15.16 -0.24
CA ILE A 149 -12.81 -14.95 -0.68
C ILE A 149 -11.88 -15.20 0.50
N THR A 150 -10.83 -15.98 0.27
CA THR A 150 -9.72 -16.17 1.21
C THR A 150 -8.41 -15.92 0.46
N PRO A 151 -7.37 -15.36 1.13
CA PRO A 151 -6.03 -15.30 0.57
C PRO A 151 -5.56 -16.69 0.10
N THR A 152 -5.16 -16.80 -1.16
CA THR A 152 -4.65 -18.06 -1.72
C THR A 152 -3.27 -18.46 -1.19
N VAL A 153 -2.61 -17.53 -0.51
CA VAL A 153 -1.28 -17.71 0.10
C VAL A 153 -1.44 -17.65 1.61
N GLY A 154 -0.87 -18.62 2.31
CA GLY A 154 -0.89 -18.66 3.77
C GLY A 154 -0.17 -17.46 4.38
N ALA A 155 -0.67 -17.00 5.54
CA ALA A 155 -0.13 -15.86 6.26
C ALA A 155 1.38 -15.99 6.55
N GLU A 156 1.84 -17.17 6.96
CA GLU A 156 3.25 -17.45 7.21
C GLU A 156 4.12 -17.34 5.96
N GLN A 157 3.61 -17.78 4.80
CA GLN A 157 4.34 -17.71 3.55
C GLN A 157 4.46 -16.25 3.08
N VAL A 158 3.41 -15.44 3.28
CA VAL A 158 3.49 -14.00 3.03
C VAL A 158 4.47 -13.34 4.01
N ALA A 159 4.44 -13.70 5.28
CA ALA A 159 5.38 -13.22 6.30
C ALA A 159 6.85 -13.50 5.92
N ALA A 160 7.10 -14.73 5.50
CA ALA A 160 8.42 -15.21 5.09
C ALA A 160 8.98 -14.46 3.89
N GLU A 161 8.12 -13.97 2.98
CA GLU A 161 8.56 -13.28 1.76
C GLU A 161 8.48 -11.75 1.82
N THR A 162 7.75 -11.20 2.80
CA THR A 162 7.59 -9.76 2.99
C THR A 162 8.83 -9.15 3.64
N PRO A 163 9.43 -8.10 3.05
CA PRO A 163 10.55 -7.39 3.67
C PRO A 163 10.08 -6.62 4.91
N ARG A 164 10.94 -6.48 5.92
CA ARG A 164 10.66 -5.66 7.13
C ARG A 164 10.66 -4.16 6.86
N ARG A 165 11.46 -3.73 5.88
CA ARG A 165 11.64 -2.33 5.50
C ARG A 165 11.88 -2.18 4.02
N VAL A 166 11.50 -1.02 3.48
CA VAL A 166 11.80 -0.62 2.11
C VAL A 166 12.55 0.70 2.15
N ALA A 167 13.78 0.71 1.65
CA ALA A 167 14.55 1.93 1.44
C ALA A 167 14.35 2.42 0.01
N VAL A 168 13.81 3.63 -0.13
CA VAL A 168 13.53 4.24 -1.43
C VAL A 168 14.44 5.43 -1.63
N ARG A 169 15.14 5.45 -2.76
CA ARG A 169 15.81 6.61 -3.31
C ARG A 169 15.01 7.10 -4.51
N LEU A 170 14.58 8.35 -4.46
CA LEU A 170 13.82 9.01 -5.50
C LEU A 170 14.66 10.15 -6.07
N THR A 171 14.74 10.27 -7.39
CA THR A 171 15.42 11.39 -8.06
C THR A 171 14.47 12.14 -9.00
N VAL A 172 14.44 13.48 -8.92
CA VAL A 172 13.74 14.38 -9.85
C VAL A 172 14.73 15.44 -10.31
N ASP A 173 14.98 15.60 -11.61
CA ASP A 173 15.92 16.61 -12.15
C ASP A 173 17.26 16.69 -11.39
N SER A 174 17.86 15.53 -11.10
CA SER A 174 19.09 15.36 -10.31
C SER A 174 19.00 15.66 -8.81
N HIS A 175 17.86 16.10 -8.30
CA HIS A 175 17.58 16.25 -6.86
C HIS A 175 17.11 14.94 -6.27
N GLU A 176 17.65 14.59 -5.10
CA GLU A 176 17.47 13.28 -4.50
C GLU A 176 16.72 13.35 -3.17
N PHE A 177 15.75 12.46 -3.01
CA PHE A 177 15.04 12.20 -1.77
C PHE A 177 15.26 10.75 -1.32
N ARG A 178 15.44 10.53 -0.02
CA ARG A 178 15.63 9.20 0.58
C ARG A 178 14.70 9.01 1.76
N ALA A 179 13.99 7.88 1.80
CA ALA A 179 13.18 7.48 2.94
C ALA A 179 13.24 5.97 3.16
N GLU A 180 13.06 5.54 4.41
CA GLU A 180 12.84 4.13 4.76
C GLU A 180 11.45 3.95 5.36
N TYR A 181 10.68 3.01 4.80
CA TYR A 181 9.32 2.71 5.26
C TYR A 181 9.31 1.35 5.96
N PRO A 182 8.73 1.24 7.16
CA PRO A 182 8.40 -0.06 7.73
C PRO A 182 7.33 -0.74 6.86
N VAL A 183 7.38 -2.07 6.84
CA VAL A 183 6.29 -2.86 6.26
C VAL A 183 5.58 -3.57 7.39
N ARG A 184 4.25 -3.56 7.38
CA ARG A 184 3.41 -4.40 8.24
C ARG A 184 2.54 -5.32 7.41
N ILE A 185 2.12 -6.43 8.01
CA ILE A 185 1.11 -7.31 7.42
C ILE A 185 -0.14 -7.18 8.28
N GLU A 186 -1.29 -7.10 7.64
CA GLU A 186 -2.57 -6.94 8.33
C GLU A 186 -3.58 -7.95 7.79
N ALA A 187 -4.18 -8.72 8.68
CA ALA A 187 -5.30 -9.59 8.35
C ALA A 187 -6.61 -8.79 8.51
N VAL A 188 -7.43 -8.78 7.47
CA VAL A 188 -8.69 -8.04 7.44
C VAL A 188 -9.81 -8.96 7.02
N THR A 189 -10.91 -8.97 7.77
CA THR A 189 -12.17 -9.55 7.32
C THR A 189 -13.10 -8.42 6.87
N GLN A 190 -13.63 -8.51 5.65
CA GLN A 190 -14.59 -7.54 5.12
C GLN A 190 -15.89 -8.23 4.69
N VAL A 191 -17.04 -7.57 4.91
CA VAL A 191 -18.34 -8.07 4.48
C VAL A 191 -18.68 -7.47 3.12
N ARG A 192 -19.02 -8.34 2.15
CA ARG A 192 -19.50 -7.93 0.85
C ARG A 192 -20.98 -7.56 0.95
N SER A 193 -21.27 -6.26 0.84
CA SER A 193 -22.62 -5.72 0.70
C SER A 193 -23.26 -6.15 -0.60
#